data_AF-A0AA40BS40-F1
#
_entry.id   AF-A0AA40BS40-F1
#
_cell.length_a   1.000
_cell.length_b   1.000
_cell.length_c   1.000
_cell.angle_alpha   90.00
_cell.angle_beta   90.00
_cell.angle_gamma   90.00
#
_symmetry.space_group_name_H-M   'P 1'
#
loop_
_entity.id
_entity.type
_entity.pdbx_description
1 polymer ?
#
loop_
_entity_poly.entity_id
_entity_poly.type
_entity_poly.pdbx_seq_one_letter_code
_entity_poly.pdbx_strand_id
1 'polypeptide(L)'
;MSLTTIRSPPSLEDYTPLSEHQAQTPSSFFDHKPILHYHGIATKCWLSRSQLGKLTFFPADLSSAPTPPESEALSASGPESSSQSSDDTPVEQKLDVFVNSQNLTLFSPQAECGLTIPYQQISIHAIQKISPEKKYSSVYLQLELAEGGSEEDFETVELTLIPQPKEGEEGEIVGERKPKTETERLFEAISECSNLNPDPVQDGDEEDDDEDGGAQIIFEGEAVEGFSGVFAGARDGGLPPAMPGSSGWITAENVHEYFDEEGNWIGEGEEGGGGWVLSEQLGGGAGTVHRMEEDEGEQVNGQEGGDNNKRPKKE
;
A
#
# COMPACT_ATOMS: atom_id res chain seq x y z
N MET A 1 10.87 15.31 -8.56
CA MET A 1 12.03 14.76 -9.31
C MET A 1 11.49 14.09 -10.55
N SER A 2 12.23 14.11 -11.66
CA SER A 2 11.79 13.51 -12.91
C SER A 2 12.54 12.23 -13.25
N LEU A 3 11.92 11.46 -14.14
CA LEU A 3 12.38 10.18 -14.63
C LEU A 3 13.75 10.34 -15.29
N THR A 4 14.76 9.61 -14.78
CA THR A 4 16.16 9.82 -15.18
C THR A 4 16.75 8.56 -15.79
N THR A 5 17.35 8.67 -16.99
CA THR A 5 18.06 7.55 -17.62
C THR A 5 19.47 7.40 -17.06
N ILE A 6 19.86 6.17 -16.74
CA ILE A 6 21.21 5.81 -16.30
C ILE A 6 21.90 4.91 -17.32
N ARG A 7 23.24 4.98 -17.40
CA ARG A 7 24.08 4.19 -18.32
C ARG A 7 25.12 3.33 -17.62
N SER A 8 25.08 3.31 -16.29
CA SER A 8 25.95 2.51 -15.45
C SER A 8 25.09 1.78 -14.42
N PRO A 9 25.39 0.50 -14.13
CA PRO A 9 24.67 -0.23 -13.10
C PRO A 9 24.90 0.43 -11.73
N PRO A 10 23.87 0.56 -10.89
CA PRO A 10 24.04 0.95 -9.50
C PRO A 10 24.90 -0.08 -8.74
N SER A 11 25.75 0.38 -7.82
CA SER A 11 26.49 -0.52 -6.94
C SER A 11 25.69 -0.77 -5.65
N LEU A 12 25.76 -1.99 -5.11
CA LEU A 12 25.17 -2.28 -3.79
C LEU A 12 25.85 -1.47 -2.66
N GLU A 13 27.09 -1.02 -2.88
CA GLU A 13 27.84 -0.20 -1.93
C GLU A 13 27.31 1.24 -1.83
N ASP A 14 26.49 1.67 -2.80
CA ASP A 14 25.86 2.99 -2.80
C ASP A 14 24.67 3.07 -1.83
N TYR A 15 24.25 1.92 -1.30
CA TYR A 15 23.07 1.79 -0.43
C TYR A 15 23.41 1.24 0.95
N THR A 16 22.55 1.56 1.92
CA THR A 16 22.54 0.91 3.24
C THR A 16 21.50 -0.22 3.22
N PRO A 17 21.85 -1.48 3.54
CA PRO A 17 20.87 -2.56 3.62
C PRO A 17 19.78 -2.28 4.66
N LEU A 18 18.52 -2.59 4.36
CA LEU A 18 17.40 -2.38 5.29
C LEU A 18 17.63 -3.03 6.67
N SER A 19 18.18 -4.25 6.70
CA SER A 19 18.49 -4.95 7.95
C SER A 19 19.52 -4.22 8.81
N GLU A 20 20.50 -3.56 8.18
CA GLU A 20 21.50 -2.77 8.90
C GLU A 20 20.89 -1.48 9.43
N HIS A 21 20.09 -0.79 8.61
CA HIS A 21 19.38 0.42 9.01
C HIS A 21 18.41 0.16 10.17
N GLN A 22 17.67 -0.96 10.16
CA GLN A 22 16.76 -1.31 11.25
C GLN A 22 17.47 -1.73 12.55
N ALA A 23 18.73 -2.20 12.47
CA ALA A 23 19.51 -2.61 13.64
C ALA A 23 20.29 -1.46 14.30
N GLN A 24 20.58 -0.39 13.55
CA GLN A 24 21.33 0.75 14.04
C GLN A 24 20.41 1.90 14.43
N THR A 25 20.69 2.55 15.56
CA THR A 25 20.11 3.87 15.85
C THR A 25 20.94 4.90 15.09
N PRO A 26 20.36 5.62 14.11
CA PRO A 26 21.17 6.48 13.26
C PRO A 26 21.75 7.64 14.08
N SER A 27 23.05 7.90 13.92
CA SER A 27 23.78 8.94 14.66
C SER A 27 23.47 10.37 14.18
N SER A 28 22.86 10.50 13.01
CA SER A 28 22.36 11.73 12.38
C SER A 28 21.12 11.35 11.55
N PHE A 29 20.31 12.29 11.06
CA PHE A 29 19.20 11.99 10.14
C PHE A 29 19.43 12.58 8.74
N PHE A 30 20.50 13.35 8.55
CA PHE A 30 20.62 14.29 7.42
C PHE A 30 21.62 13.89 6.33
N ASP A 31 22.45 12.86 6.55
CA ASP A 31 23.57 12.51 5.65
C ASP A 31 23.74 10.98 5.50
N HIS A 32 22.65 10.29 5.16
CA HIS A 32 22.68 8.85 4.96
C HIS A 32 22.53 8.46 3.50
N LYS A 33 23.23 7.39 3.14
CA LYS A 33 23.01 6.68 1.89
C LYS A 33 21.55 6.22 1.83
N PRO A 34 20.94 6.18 0.63
CA PRO A 34 19.60 5.64 0.45
C PRO A 34 19.53 4.20 0.98
N ILE A 35 18.42 3.86 1.60
CA ILE A 35 18.20 2.54 2.21
C ILE A 35 17.69 1.60 1.13
N LEU A 36 18.32 0.44 0.96
CA LEU A 36 17.90 -0.58 0.01
C LEU A 36 16.88 -1.52 0.66
N HIS A 37 15.63 -1.44 0.21
CA HIS A 37 14.54 -2.30 0.68
C HIS A 37 14.49 -3.62 -0.09
N TYR A 38 14.77 -3.58 -1.40
CA TYR A 38 14.73 -4.78 -2.23
C TYR A 38 15.75 -4.72 -3.37
N HIS A 39 16.34 -5.88 -3.66
CA HIS A 39 17.20 -6.10 -4.81
C HIS A 39 16.87 -7.44 -5.47
N GLY A 40 16.53 -7.38 -6.77
CA GLY A 40 16.24 -8.53 -7.62
C GLY A 40 17.14 -8.51 -8.85
N ILE A 41 17.79 -9.65 -9.13
CA ILE A 41 18.69 -9.81 -10.27
C ILE A 41 17.96 -10.59 -11.36
N ALA A 42 18.13 -10.19 -12.61
CA ALA A 42 17.53 -10.86 -13.77
C ALA A 42 16.00 -11.05 -13.68
N THR A 43 15.31 -10.09 -13.05
CA THR A 43 13.85 -9.97 -13.07
C THR A 43 13.36 -9.86 -14.50
N LYS A 44 12.41 -10.71 -14.90
CA LYS A 44 11.81 -10.60 -16.24
C LYS A 44 10.85 -9.40 -16.22
N CYS A 45 11.02 -8.50 -17.16
CA CYS A 45 10.13 -7.36 -17.35
C CYS A 45 9.44 -7.49 -18.70
N TRP A 46 8.12 -7.39 -18.69
CA TRP A 46 7.30 -7.40 -19.88
C TRP A 46 6.72 -6.01 -20.15
N LEU A 47 6.70 -5.64 -21.43
CA LEU A 47 6.12 -4.40 -21.95
C LEU A 47 5.29 -4.74 -23.20
N SER A 48 4.14 -4.10 -23.39
CA SER A 48 3.36 -4.26 -24.63
C SER A 48 4.13 -3.76 -25.86
N ARG A 49 3.99 -4.43 -27.00
CA ARG A 49 4.71 -4.05 -28.23
C ARG A 49 4.36 -2.64 -28.71
N SER A 50 3.13 -2.21 -28.46
CA SER A 50 2.63 -0.85 -28.72
C SER A 50 3.39 0.25 -27.97
N GLN A 51 4.05 -0.09 -26.86
CA GLN A 51 4.76 0.85 -25.99
C GLN A 51 6.30 0.82 -26.18
N LEU A 52 6.81 0.02 -27.13
CA LEU A 52 8.24 0.01 -27.44
C LEU A 52 8.73 1.39 -27.90
N GLY A 53 9.97 1.72 -27.53
CA GLY A 53 10.57 3.02 -27.83
C GLY A 53 10.25 4.13 -26.82
N LYS A 54 9.27 3.92 -25.92
CA LYS A 54 8.96 4.86 -24.83
C LYS A 54 9.99 4.81 -23.70
N LEU A 55 10.58 3.64 -23.45
CA LEU A 55 11.63 3.46 -22.44
C LEU A 55 12.97 3.16 -23.11
N THR A 56 14.04 3.70 -22.54
CA THR A 56 15.40 3.62 -23.12
C THR A 56 15.95 2.19 -23.21
N PHE A 57 15.55 1.32 -22.29
CA PHE A 57 15.94 -0.10 -22.26
C PHE A 57 14.98 -1.02 -23.04
N PHE A 58 13.93 -0.47 -23.66
CA PHE A 58 13.01 -1.15 -24.58
C PHE A 58 13.00 -0.44 -25.94
N PRO A 59 14.02 -0.65 -26.79
CA PRO A 59 14.10 0.03 -28.08
C PRO A 59 13.02 -0.48 -29.05
N ALA A 60 12.65 0.34 -30.02
CA ALA A 60 11.54 0.07 -30.95
C ALA A 60 11.71 -1.19 -31.82
N ASP A 61 12.96 -1.64 -31.98
CA ASP A 61 13.37 -2.81 -32.75
C ASP A 61 13.50 -4.09 -31.90
N LEU A 62 13.26 -4.01 -30.58
CA LEU A 62 13.33 -5.17 -29.71
C LEU A 62 12.24 -6.19 -30.06
N SER A 63 12.64 -7.46 -30.22
CA SER A 63 11.74 -8.56 -30.57
C SER A 63 11.92 -9.79 -29.67
N SER A 64 12.39 -9.57 -28.44
CA SER A 64 12.57 -10.62 -27.45
C SER A 64 11.22 -11.15 -26.95
N ALA A 65 10.93 -12.43 -27.23
CA ALA A 65 9.66 -13.03 -26.84
C ALA A 65 9.67 -13.46 -25.36
N PRO A 66 8.51 -13.45 -24.68
CA PRO A 66 8.37 -13.94 -23.31
C PRO A 66 8.84 -15.38 -23.15
N THR A 67 9.69 -15.63 -22.14
CA THR A 67 10.28 -16.94 -21.91
C THR A 67 9.44 -17.80 -20.97
N PRO A 68 9.41 -19.14 -21.15
CA PRO A 68 8.73 -20.04 -20.23
C PRO A 68 9.40 -20.03 -18.83
N PRO A 69 8.65 -20.42 -17.78
CA PRO A 69 7.32 -21.03 -17.80
C PRO A 69 6.13 -20.07 -17.71
N GLU A 70 6.35 -18.77 -17.49
CA GLU A 70 5.29 -17.75 -17.36
C GLU A 70 4.63 -17.43 -18.70
N SER A 71 5.37 -17.50 -19.80
CA SER A 71 4.82 -17.31 -21.16
C SER A 71 3.82 -18.39 -21.60
N GLU A 72 3.95 -19.60 -21.06
CA GLU A 72 2.96 -20.65 -21.28
C GLU A 72 1.65 -20.35 -20.55
N ALA A 73 1.71 -19.65 -19.41
CA ALA A 73 0.54 -19.23 -18.65
C ALA A 73 -0.24 -18.12 -19.37
N LEU A 74 0.45 -17.21 -20.07
CA LEU A 74 -0.17 -16.22 -20.97
C LEU A 74 -0.98 -16.91 -22.08
N SER A 75 -0.43 -17.99 -22.67
CA SER A 75 -1.07 -18.71 -23.78
C SER A 75 -2.20 -19.66 -23.33
N ALA A 76 -2.20 -20.08 -22.06
CA ALA A 76 -3.20 -20.98 -21.49
C ALA A 76 -4.48 -20.26 -21.03
N SER A 77 -4.45 -18.93 -20.90
CA SER A 77 -5.59 -18.09 -20.54
C SER A 77 -6.56 -17.88 -21.71
N GLY A 78 -7.09 -18.97 -22.29
CA GLY A 78 -8.32 -19.01 -23.10
C GLY A 78 -8.24 -18.51 -24.57
N PRO A 79 -8.77 -19.27 -25.55
CA PRO A 79 -8.80 -18.87 -26.97
C PRO A 79 -10.11 -18.14 -27.32
N GLU A 80 -10.38 -16.94 -26.79
CA GLU A 80 -11.63 -16.21 -27.14
C GLU A 80 -11.62 -14.68 -26.95
N SER A 81 -10.46 -14.03 -27.07
CA SER A 81 -10.43 -12.63 -27.53
C SER A 81 -10.06 -12.58 -28.99
N SER A 82 -11.13 -12.51 -29.79
CA SER A 82 -11.15 -12.09 -31.19
C SER A 82 -10.17 -10.93 -31.44
N SER A 83 -9.29 -11.10 -32.43
CA SER A 83 -8.35 -10.11 -32.96
C SER A 83 -7.39 -9.49 -31.94
N GLN A 84 -6.47 -10.28 -31.37
CA GLN A 84 -5.20 -9.71 -30.90
C GLN A 84 -4.46 -9.16 -32.14
N SER A 85 -4.44 -7.84 -32.28
CA SER A 85 -3.44 -7.19 -33.12
C SER A 85 -2.06 -7.61 -32.62
N SER A 86 -1.10 -7.71 -33.53
CA SER A 86 0.31 -8.02 -33.22
C SER A 86 0.94 -7.07 -32.19
N ASP A 87 0.26 -5.97 -31.88
CA ASP A 87 0.73 -4.87 -31.03
C ASP A 87 0.54 -5.12 -29.54
N ASP A 88 -0.27 -6.09 -29.13
CA ASP A 88 -0.52 -6.40 -27.71
C ASP A 88 0.35 -7.56 -27.17
N THR A 89 1.18 -8.15 -28.02
CA THR A 89 2.09 -9.22 -27.58
C THR A 89 3.17 -8.63 -26.66
N PRO A 90 3.36 -9.13 -25.44
CA PRO A 90 4.39 -8.62 -24.55
C PRO A 90 5.79 -8.95 -25.08
N VAL A 91 6.74 -8.04 -24.87
CA VAL A 91 8.16 -8.18 -25.17
C VAL A 91 8.92 -8.28 -23.85
N GLU A 92 9.87 -9.21 -23.76
CA GLU A 92 10.59 -9.49 -22.53
C GLU A 92 12.01 -8.93 -22.53
N GLN A 93 12.37 -8.25 -21.44
CA GLN A 93 13.73 -7.82 -21.14
C GLN A 93 14.10 -8.25 -19.72
N LYS A 94 15.37 -8.63 -19.49
CA LYS A 94 15.87 -8.96 -18.14
C LYS A 94 16.44 -7.71 -17.48
N LEU A 95 15.95 -7.41 -16.29
CA LEU A 95 16.32 -6.23 -15.51
C LEU A 95 16.83 -6.59 -14.13
N ASP A 96 17.78 -5.79 -13.66
CA ASP A 96 18.15 -5.72 -12.25
C ASP A 96 17.33 -4.59 -11.62
N VAL A 97 16.66 -4.91 -10.52
CA VAL A 97 15.67 -4.05 -9.85
C VAL A 97 16.21 -3.65 -8.49
N PHE A 98 16.27 -2.35 -8.25
CA PHE A 98 16.70 -1.76 -6.99
C PHE A 98 15.57 -0.90 -6.45
N VAL A 99 14.99 -1.30 -5.33
CA VAL A 99 14.00 -0.51 -4.60
C VAL A 99 14.70 0.12 -3.42
N ASN A 100 14.84 1.44 -3.44
CA ASN A 100 15.47 2.18 -2.37
C ASN A 100 14.54 3.28 -1.83
N SER A 101 14.89 3.84 -0.68
CA SER A 101 14.07 4.83 0.02
C SER A 101 13.81 6.13 -0.74
N GLN A 102 14.47 6.39 -1.88
CA GLN A 102 14.32 7.62 -2.68
C GLN A 102 13.66 7.37 -4.04
N ASN A 103 13.93 6.23 -4.67
CA ASN A 103 13.42 5.90 -6.00
C ASN A 103 13.45 4.38 -6.29
N LEU A 104 12.74 3.99 -7.34
CA LEU A 104 12.84 2.68 -7.97
C LEU A 104 13.82 2.77 -9.15
N THR A 105 14.84 1.93 -9.20
CA THR A 105 15.76 1.86 -10.34
C THR A 105 15.67 0.51 -11.05
N LEU A 106 15.48 0.56 -12.37
CA LEU A 106 15.43 -0.58 -13.28
C LEU A 106 16.62 -0.51 -14.23
N PHE A 107 17.51 -1.49 -14.21
CA PHE A 107 18.70 -1.50 -15.07
C PHE A 107 18.72 -2.76 -15.95
N SER A 108 18.96 -2.61 -17.26
CA SER A 108 19.13 -3.73 -18.18
C SER A 108 20.62 -3.95 -18.47
N PRO A 109 21.25 -5.01 -17.94
CA PRO A 109 22.65 -5.31 -18.25
C PRO A 109 22.89 -5.59 -19.73
N GLN A 110 21.89 -6.13 -20.43
CA GLN A 110 21.99 -6.44 -21.86
C GLN A 110 21.96 -5.18 -22.74
N ALA A 111 21.21 -4.16 -22.33
CA ALA A 111 21.10 -2.89 -23.04
C ALA A 111 22.09 -1.83 -22.52
N GLU A 112 22.86 -2.13 -21.47
CA GLU A 112 23.79 -1.22 -20.77
C GLU A 112 23.15 0.13 -20.38
N CYS A 113 21.84 0.11 -20.12
CA CYS A 113 21.08 1.29 -19.74
C CYS A 113 19.94 0.92 -18.80
N GLY A 114 19.47 1.92 -18.07
CA GLY A 114 18.41 1.78 -17.10
C GLY A 114 17.71 3.10 -16.84
N LEU A 115 16.85 3.08 -15.84
CA LEU A 115 15.92 4.13 -15.54
C LEU A 115 15.70 4.23 -14.04
N THR A 116 15.84 5.44 -13.52
CA THR A 116 15.52 5.81 -12.14
C THR A 116 14.18 6.52 -12.14
N ILE A 117 13.24 5.95 -11.40
CA ILE A 117 11.83 6.30 -11.34
C ILE A 117 11.52 6.81 -9.93
N PRO A 118 11.29 8.12 -9.75
CA PRO A 118 10.70 8.68 -8.55
C PRO A 118 9.36 8.02 -8.23
N TYR A 119 9.06 7.80 -6.94
CA TYR A 119 7.81 7.14 -6.54
C TYR A 119 6.55 7.89 -6.99
N GLN A 120 6.64 9.22 -7.09
CA GLN A 120 5.56 10.08 -7.57
C GLN A 120 5.18 9.83 -9.05
N GLN A 121 6.07 9.22 -9.82
CA GLN A 121 5.81 8.88 -11.23
C GLN A 121 5.25 7.46 -11.42
N ILE A 122 5.04 6.73 -10.32
CA ILE A 122 4.37 5.42 -10.33
C ILE A 122 2.90 5.67 -10.00
N SER A 123 2.05 5.74 -11.02
CA SER A 123 0.61 5.98 -10.83
C SER A 123 -0.06 4.83 -10.09
N ILE A 124 0.31 3.58 -10.44
CA ILE A 124 -0.27 2.37 -9.84
C ILE A 124 0.81 1.29 -9.74
N HIS A 125 0.86 0.61 -8.60
CA HIS A 125 1.55 -0.68 -8.45
C HIS A 125 0.60 -1.72 -7.82
N ALA A 126 0.57 -2.93 -8.38
CA ALA A 126 -0.31 -3.98 -7.92
C ALA A 126 0.29 -5.37 -8.13
N ILE A 127 -0.14 -6.34 -7.31
CA ILE A 127 0.18 -7.75 -7.56
C ILE A 127 -0.81 -8.31 -8.58
N GLN A 128 -0.31 -8.79 -9.71
CA GLN A 128 -1.08 -9.43 -10.76
C GLN A 128 -0.74 -10.91 -10.86
N LYS A 129 -1.78 -11.76 -10.94
CA LYS A 129 -1.63 -13.20 -11.23
C LYS A 129 -1.69 -13.41 -12.74
N ILE A 130 -0.62 -13.93 -13.33
CA ILE A 130 -0.52 -14.15 -14.78
C ILE A 130 -1.41 -15.31 -15.24
N SER A 131 -1.70 -16.25 -14.35
CA SER A 131 -2.67 -17.32 -14.59
C SER A 131 -3.45 -17.60 -13.30
N PRO A 132 -4.77 -17.86 -13.39
CA PRO A 132 -5.54 -18.30 -12.23
C PRO A 132 -5.16 -19.72 -11.77
N GLU A 133 -4.63 -20.55 -12.69
CA GLU A 133 -4.31 -21.96 -12.42
C GLU A 133 -2.86 -22.16 -11.97
N LYS A 134 -1.91 -21.43 -12.56
CA LYS A 134 -0.49 -21.49 -12.18
C LYS A 134 -0.14 -20.34 -11.23
N LYS A 135 0.63 -20.61 -10.16
CA LYS A 135 1.02 -19.63 -9.12
C LYS A 135 2.10 -18.62 -9.59
N TYR A 136 1.95 -18.04 -10.78
CA TYR A 136 2.83 -16.96 -11.23
C TYR A 136 2.22 -15.62 -10.82
N SER A 137 2.85 -15.00 -9.83
CA SER A 137 2.54 -13.65 -9.38
C SER A 137 3.58 -12.68 -9.91
N SER A 138 3.13 -11.54 -10.39
CA SER A 138 3.95 -10.45 -10.93
C SER A 138 3.56 -9.13 -10.27
N VAL A 139 4.43 -8.12 -10.36
CA VAL A 139 4.12 -6.75 -9.98
C VAL A 139 3.82 -5.96 -11.24
N TYR A 140 2.58 -5.53 -11.40
CA TYR A 140 2.17 -4.57 -12.41
C TYR A 140 2.53 -3.16 -11.95
N LEU A 141 3.08 -2.36 -12.85
CA LEU A 141 3.43 -0.96 -12.64
C LEU A 141 2.88 -0.13 -13.80
N GLN A 142 2.18 0.95 -13.49
CA GLN A 142 1.84 1.99 -14.45
C GLN A 142 2.66 3.23 -14.13
N LEU A 143 3.45 3.68 -15.11
CA LEU A 143 4.31 4.86 -15.01
C LEU A 143 3.75 6.02 -15.80
N GLU A 144 3.96 7.23 -15.29
CA GLU A 144 3.69 8.48 -15.99
C GLU A 144 5.00 9.10 -16.50
N LEU A 145 5.12 9.31 -17.81
CA LEU A 145 6.36 9.77 -18.46
C LEU A 145 6.46 11.30 -18.55
N ALA A 146 5.33 12.01 -18.54
CA ALA A 146 5.29 13.46 -18.72
C ALA A 146 5.17 14.19 -17.37
N GLU A 147 5.85 15.33 -17.25
CA GLU A 147 5.64 16.30 -16.18
C GLU A 147 4.70 17.37 -16.76
N GLY A 148 3.48 17.46 -16.23
CA GLY A 148 2.35 18.18 -16.81
C GLY A 148 2.67 19.60 -17.29
N GLY A 149 2.39 19.87 -18.58
CA GLY A 149 2.51 21.19 -19.19
C GLY A 149 1.58 21.46 -20.37
N SER A 150 0.77 20.50 -20.82
CA SER A 150 -0.27 20.73 -21.83
C SER A 150 -1.40 19.70 -21.68
N GLU A 151 -2.64 20.20 -21.63
CA GLU A 151 -3.84 19.53 -21.10
C GLU A 151 -4.40 18.33 -21.89
N GLU A 152 -3.69 17.69 -22.84
CA GLU A 152 -4.37 16.73 -23.73
C GLU A 152 -3.77 15.34 -23.92
N ASP A 153 -2.57 15.00 -23.41
CA ASP A 153 -2.06 13.61 -23.52
C ASP A 153 -1.17 13.20 -22.34
N PHE A 154 -1.75 12.53 -21.32
CA PHE A 154 -0.98 11.84 -20.28
C PHE A 154 -0.33 10.60 -20.88
N GLU A 155 0.98 10.63 -21.12
CA GLU A 155 1.69 9.48 -21.65
C GLU A 155 2.02 8.48 -20.53
N THR A 156 1.28 7.37 -20.50
CA THR A 156 1.53 6.26 -19.58
C THR A 156 2.26 5.09 -20.23
N VAL A 157 2.97 4.33 -19.40
CA VAL A 157 3.63 3.07 -19.74
C VAL A 157 3.30 2.01 -18.72
N GLU A 158 3.01 0.80 -19.18
CA GLU A 158 2.59 -0.32 -18.34
C GLU A 158 3.66 -1.41 -18.35
N LEU A 159 4.23 -1.70 -17.18
CA LEU A 159 5.27 -2.69 -16.99
C LEU A 159 4.77 -3.83 -16.13
N THR A 160 5.12 -5.06 -16.51
CA THR A 160 4.93 -6.23 -15.65
C THR A 160 6.28 -6.77 -15.22
N LEU A 161 6.57 -6.71 -13.92
CA LEU A 161 7.80 -7.24 -13.33
C LEU A 161 7.56 -8.62 -12.72
N ILE A 162 8.34 -9.60 -13.15
CA ILE A 162 8.27 -10.99 -12.71
C ILE A 162 9.59 -11.33 -12.04
N PRO A 163 9.70 -11.14 -10.71
CA PRO A 163 10.91 -11.45 -9.99
C PRO A 163 11.19 -12.95 -10.05
N GLN A 164 12.46 -13.30 -10.22
CA GLN A 164 12.87 -14.69 -10.24
C GLN A 164 13.04 -15.19 -8.80
N PRO A 165 12.54 -16.38 -8.45
CA PRO A 165 12.73 -16.92 -7.11
C PRO A 165 14.23 -17.12 -6.86
N LYS A 166 14.73 -16.67 -5.71
CA LYS A 166 16.11 -16.92 -5.30
C LYS A 166 16.25 -18.41 -4.94
N GLU A 167 17.18 -19.10 -5.60
CA GLU A 167 17.51 -20.49 -5.27
C GLU A 167 17.91 -20.57 -3.78
N GLY A 168 17.14 -21.32 -2.98
CA GLY A 168 17.39 -21.52 -1.54
C GLY A 168 16.43 -20.80 -0.59
N GLU A 169 15.44 -20.04 -1.08
CA GLU A 169 14.40 -19.39 -0.25
C GLU A 169 13.05 -20.11 -0.29
N GLU A 170 13.06 -21.44 -0.33
CA GLU A 170 11.93 -22.24 0.13
C GLU A 170 11.93 -22.20 1.67
N GLY A 171 11.40 -21.08 2.19
CA GLY A 171 11.39 -20.77 3.61
C GLY A 171 10.78 -21.90 4.44
N GLU A 172 11.58 -22.43 5.36
CA GLU A 172 11.12 -23.21 6.49
C GLU A 172 10.09 -22.37 7.26
N ILE A 173 8.91 -22.95 7.51
CA ILE A 173 7.82 -22.31 8.27
C ILE A 173 8.29 -22.06 9.72
N VAL A 174 8.73 -20.83 10.01
CA VAL A 174 8.96 -20.37 11.38
C VAL A 174 7.70 -19.65 11.86
N GLY A 175 6.76 -20.41 12.43
CA GLY A 175 5.50 -19.90 13.00
C GLY A 175 4.29 -19.86 12.04
N GLU A 176 3.21 -19.17 12.45
CA GLU A 176 1.93 -19.10 11.72
C GLU A 176 1.95 -18.21 10.46
N ARG A 177 3.07 -17.57 10.14
CA ARG A 177 3.19 -16.68 8.97
C ARG A 177 3.82 -17.43 7.81
N LYS A 178 3.07 -17.57 6.71
CA LYS A 178 3.60 -18.12 5.45
C LYS A 178 4.79 -17.27 4.98
N PRO A 179 5.87 -17.89 4.45
CA PRO A 179 6.98 -17.13 3.88
C PRO A 179 6.46 -16.26 2.71
N LYS A 180 6.81 -14.97 2.74
CA LYS A 180 6.48 -14.02 1.68
C LYS A 180 7.15 -14.47 0.39
N THR A 181 6.39 -14.52 -0.70
CA THR A 181 6.91 -14.78 -2.04
C THR A 181 7.80 -13.62 -2.52
N GLU A 182 8.68 -13.87 -3.48
CA GLU A 182 9.57 -12.81 -4.00
C GLU A 182 8.78 -11.65 -4.63
N THR A 183 7.64 -11.93 -5.25
CA THR A 183 6.71 -10.91 -5.75
C THR A 183 6.11 -10.07 -4.63
N GLU A 184 5.70 -10.69 -3.53
CA GLU A 184 5.19 -9.97 -2.35
C GLU A 184 6.27 -9.09 -1.73
N ARG A 185 7.52 -9.54 -1.67
CA ARG A 185 8.66 -8.75 -1.18
C ARG A 185 8.93 -7.52 -2.05
N LEU A 186 8.91 -7.68 -3.39
CA LEU A 186 9.06 -6.56 -4.32
C LEU A 186 7.91 -5.55 -4.17
N PHE A 187 6.67 -6.04 -4.13
CA PHE A 187 5.49 -5.19 -3.96
C PHE A 187 5.49 -4.43 -2.63
N GLU A 188 5.82 -5.11 -1.53
CA GLU A 188 5.90 -4.52 -0.20
C GLU A 188 7.01 -3.46 -0.15
N ALA A 189 8.19 -3.74 -0.71
CA ALA A 189 9.27 -2.78 -0.75
C ALA A 189 8.89 -1.50 -1.52
N ILE A 190 8.23 -1.63 -2.68
CA ILE A 190 7.75 -0.47 -3.45
C ILE A 190 6.70 0.29 -2.65
N SER A 191 5.78 -0.40 -1.98
CA SER A 191 4.72 0.21 -1.17
C SER A 191 5.29 0.97 0.03
N GLU A 192 6.22 0.36 0.76
CA GLU A 192 6.90 1.00 1.90
C GLU A 192 7.66 2.25 1.45
N CYS A 193 8.41 2.17 0.36
CA CYS A 193 9.19 3.31 -0.11
C CYS A 193 8.30 4.40 -0.72
N SER A 194 7.20 4.05 -1.38
CA SER A 194 6.21 5.03 -1.86
C SER A 194 5.59 5.81 -0.69
N ASN A 195 5.20 5.12 0.39
CA ASN A 195 4.69 5.76 1.60
C ASN A 195 5.71 6.73 2.27
N LEU A 196 7.01 6.50 2.08
CA LEU A 196 8.08 7.37 2.57
C LEU A 196 8.32 8.60 1.68
N ASN A 197 7.72 8.65 0.49
CA ASN A 197 7.89 9.72 -0.49
C ASN A 197 6.52 10.31 -0.88
N PRO A 198 5.76 10.89 0.06
CA PRO A 198 4.50 11.55 -0.27
C PRO A 198 4.75 12.70 -1.25
N ASP A 199 3.72 13.03 -2.04
CA ASP A 199 3.78 14.18 -2.92
C ASP A 199 4.00 15.47 -2.12
N PRO A 200 4.83 16.40 -2.63
CA PRO A 200 4.96 17.70 -2.00
C PRO A 200 3.58 18.38 -2.00
N VAL A 201 3.23 18.99 -0.87
CA VAL A 201 2.02 19.82 -0.79
C VAL A 201 2.14 20.92 -1.84
N GLN A 202 1.18 21.01 -2.75
CA GLN A 202 1.13 22.07 -3.73
C GLN A 202 0.70 23.34 -2.99
N ASP A 203 1.66 24.22 -2.65
CA ASP A 203 1.39 25.57 -2.13
C ASP A 203 0.58 26.33 -3.20
N GLY A 204 -0.75 26.23 -3.15
CA GLY A 204 -1.64 26.75 -4.19
C GLY A 204 -3.07 26.21 -4.15
N ASP A 205 -3.32 25.08 -3.47
CA ASP A 205 -4.68 24.75 -3.02
C ASP A 205 -4.96 25.57 -1.75
N GLU A 206 -5.05 26.89 -1.94
CA GLU A 206 -6.01 27.68 -1.18
C GLU A 206 -7.37 27.10 -1.58
N GLU A 207 -7.78 26.02 -0.91
CA GLU A 207 -9.19 25.66 -0.85
C GLU A 207 -9.90 26.95 -0.50
N ASP A 208 -10.69 27.46 -1.45
CA ASP A 208 -11.65 28.51 -1.21
C ASP A 208 -12.30 28.18 0.14
N ASP A 209 -12.06 29.04 1.12
CA ASP A 209 -12.68 29.02 2.44
C ASP A 209 -14.17 29.30 2.21
N ASP A 210 -14.87 28.35 1.60
CA ASP A 210 -16.30 28.23 1.59
C ASP A 210 -16.67 27.99 3.06
N GLU A 211 -16.96 29.11 3.69
CA GLU A 211 -17.64 29.37 4.94
C GLU A 211 -18.79 28.38 5.21
N ASP A 212 -18.49 27.11 5.48
CA ASP A 212 -19.41 26.12 6.02
C ASP A 212 -18.77 25.39 7.20
N GLY A 213 -18.80 26.06 8.35
CA GLY A 213 -19.29 25.45 9.59
C GLY A 213 -18.60 24.19 10.12
N GLY A 214 -17.37 23.88 9.70
CA GLY A 214 -16.55 22.86 10.35
C GLY A 214 -16.35 23.25 11.81
N ALA A 215 -16.89 22.45 12.73
CA ALA A 215 -16.86 22.72 14.17
C ALA A 215 -15.43 22.82 14.69
N GLN A 216 -14.84 24.01 14.57
CA GLN A 216 -13.57 24.35 15.16
C GLN A 216 -13.79 24.32 16.68
N ILE A 217 -13.13 23.40 17.36
CA ILE A 217 -13.14 23.35 18.82
C ILE A 217 -12.37 24.59 19.30
N ILE A 218 -13.09 25.69 19.53
CA ILE A 218 -12.53 26.91 20.12
C ILE A 218 -12.32 26.61 21.60
N PHE A 219 -11.09 26.27 21.95
CA PHE A 219 -10.67 26.24 23.34
C PHE A 219 -10.51 27.70 23.81
N GLU A 220 -11.30 28.11 24.81
CA GLU A 220 -11.12 29.40 25.48
C GLU A 220 -9.81 29.38 26.31
N GLY A 221 -8.68 29.66 25.66
CA GLY A 221 -7.36 29.72 26.28
C GLY A 221 -6.39 30.58 25.45
N GLU A 222 -5.38 31.15 26.10
CA GLU A 222 -4.31 31.88 25.39
C GLU A 222 -3.36 30.84 24.76
N ALA A 223 -3.43 30.69 23.43
CA ALA A 223 -2.49 29.86 22.68
C ALA A 223 -1.07 30.44 22.78
N VAL A 224 -0.05 29.58 22.80
CA VAL A 224 1.34 30.01 22.79
C VAL A 224 1.63 30.75 21.48
N GLU A 225 2.21 31.94 21.59
CA GLU A 225 2.51 32.82 20.46
C GLU A 225 3.33 32.05 19.41
N GLY A 226 2.75 31.85 18.22
CA GLY A 226 3.37 31.11 17.10
C GLY A 226 2.90 29.67 16.88
N PHE A 227 2.03 29.10 17.73
CA PHE A 227 1.47 27.76 17.54
C PHE A 227 -0.07 27.74 17.66
N SER A 228 -0.73 27.31 16.59
CA SER A 228 -2.17 27.00 16.60
C SER A 228 -2.41 25.71 17.41
N GLY A 229 -3.29 25.76 18.42
CA GLY A 229 -3.70 24.58 19.20
C GLY A 229 -2.77 24.14 20.34
N VAL A 230 -1.64 24.83 20.56
CA VAL A 230 -0.73 24.54 21.68
C VAL A 230 -0.96 25.55 22.80
N PHE A 231 -1.58 25.11 23.89
CA PHE A 231 -1.78 25.94 25.08
C PHE A 231 -0.63 25.77 26.06
N ALA A 232 -0.24 26.85 26.73
CA ALA A 232 0.71 26.76 27.82
C ALA A 232 0.09 25.87 28.92
N GLY A 233 0.75 24.76 29.23
CA GLY A 233 0.38 23.90 30.35
C GLY A 233 0.40 24.66 31.69
N ALA A 234 -0.06 24.03 32.77
CA ALA A 234 -0.04 24.69 34.07
C ALA A 234 1.41 25.07 34.44
N ARG A 235 1.61 26.30 34.95
CA ARG A 235 2.95 26.84 35.29
C ARG A 235 3.69 26.06 36.38
N ASP A 236 3.00 25.14 37.04
CA ASP A 236 3.50 24.24 38.08
C ASP A 236 3.94 22.87 37.53
N GLY A 237 3.92 22.67 36.21
CA GLY A 237 4.22 21.37 35.57
C GLY A 237 3.10 20.34 35.66
N GLY A 238 1.95 20.73 36.21
CA GLY A 238 0.73 19.91 36.23
C GLY A 238 0.03 19.86 34.87
N LEU A 239 -0.83 18.86 34.70
CA LEU A 239 -1.71 18.76 33.55
C LEU A 239 -2.63 19.99 33.46
N PRO A 240 -2.96 20.47 32.25
CA PRO A 240 -3.90 21.57 32.08
C PRO A 240 -5.24 21.21 32.74
N PRO A 241 -5.99 22.22 33.24
CA PRO A 241 -7.28 21.97 33.87
C PRO A 241 -8.17 21.16 32.93
N ALA A 242 -8.89 20.19 33.50
CA ALA A 242 -9.84 19.39 32.74
C ALA A 242 -10.91 20.29 32.10
N MET A 243 -11.34 19.94 30.89
CA MET A 243 -12.39 20.68 30.19
C MET A 243 -13.69 20.66 31.01
N PRO A 244 -14.48 21.75 31.04
CA PRO A 244 -15.79 21.75 31.68
C PRO A 244 -16.67 20.63 31.10
N GLY A 245 -17.13 19.70 31.95
CA GLY A 245 -17.90 18.52 31.54
C GLY A 245 -17.09 17.25 31.23
N SER A 246 -15.76 17.29 31.37
CA SER A 246 -14.92 16.08 31.40
C SER A 246 -14.71 15.60 32.85
N SER A 247 -14.62 14.29 33.06
CA SER A 247 -14.37 13.64 34.37
C SER A 247 -12.91 13.77 34.86
N GLY A 248 -12.14 14.70 34.30
CA GLY A 248 -10.72 14.86 34.60
C GLY A 248 -9.80 14.12 33.62
N TRP A 249 -8.49 14.29 33.83
CA TRP A 249 -7.48 13.53 33.09
C TRP A 249 -7.25 12.17 33.75
N ILE A 250 -7.18 11.13 32.95
CA ILE A 250 -6.72 9.81 33.39
C ILE A 250 -5.20 9.80 33.35
N THR A 251 -4.59 9.57 34.50
CA THR A 251 -3.15 9.58 34.79
C THR A 251 -2.72 8.20 35.25
N ALA A 252 -1.41 7.94 35.29
CA ALA A 252 -0.88 6.65 35.76
C ALA A 252 -1.29 6.37 37.21
N GLU A 253 -1.55 7.42 37.99
CA GLU A 253 -1.94 7.39 39.37
C GLU A 253 -3.42 7.05 39.57
N ASN A 254 -4.31 7.45 38.65
CA ASN A 254 -5.76 7.20 38.78
C ASN A 254 -6.30 6.16 37.78
N VAL A 255 -5.50 5.65 36.85
CA VAL A 255 -5.97 4.69 35.83
C VAL A 255 -6.62 3.46 36.46
N HIS A 256 -6.13 3.03 37.62
CA HIS A 256 -6.68 1.90 38.38
C HIS A 256 -8.12 2.13 38.90
N GLU A 257 -8.59 3.36 38.95
CA GLU A 257 -9.96 3.71 39.37
C GLU A 257 -10.98 3.50 38.23
N TYR A 258 -10.50 3.35 36.99
CA TYR A 258 -11.32 3.13 35.80
C TYR A 258 -11.32 1.68 35.33
N PHE A 259 -10.70 0.76 36.06
CA PHE A 259 -10.71 -0.68 35.77
C PHE A 259 -11.09 -1.51 37.00
N ASP A 260 -11.88 -2.56 36.79
CA ASP A 260 -12.17 -3.56 37.81
C ASP A 260 -10.97 -4.51 38.07
N GLU A 261 -11.10 -5.40 39.07
CA GLU A 261 -10.04 -6.38 39.43
C GLU A 261 -9.72 -7.38 38.30
N GLU A 262 -10.57 -7.47 37.27
CA GLU A 262 -10.42 -8.35 36.11
C GLU A 262 -9.87 -7.60 34.88
N GLY A 263 -9.64 -6.28 34.99
CA GLY A 263 -9.09 -5.44 33.93
C GLY A 263 -10.13 -4.92 32.94
N ASN A 264 -11.42 -4.95 33.27
CA ASN A 264 -12.48 -4.36 32.46
C ASN A 264 -12.74 -2.90 32.87
N TRP A 265 -13.05 -2.06 31.88
CA TRP A 265 -13.29 -0.64 32.09
C TRP A 265 -14.60 -0.37 32.85
N ILE A 266 -14.53 0.40 33.94
CA ILE A 266 -15.67 0.88 34.73
C ILE A 266 -15.89 2.37 34.47
N GLY A 267 -16.61 2.69 33.39
CA GLY A 267 -16.95 4.07 33.06
C GLY A 267 -17.81 4.71 34.15
N GLU A 268 -17.52 5.97 34.49
CA GLU A 268 -18.28 6.74 35.48
C GLU A 268 -19.73 6.94 35.02
N GLY A 269 -20.64 6.15 35.58
CA GLY A 269 -22.05 6.19 35.21
C GLY A 269 -22.94 5.31 36.08
N GLU A 270 -22.77 5.29 37.41
CA GLU A 270 -23.86 4.98 38.36
C GLU A 270 -23.38 5.06 39.83
N GLU A 271 -23.59 6.20 40.50
CA GLU A 271 -24.04 6.11 41.89
C GLU A 271 -25.56 5.87 41.86
N GLY A 272 -25.98 4.61 42.00
CA GLY A 272 -27.39 4.32 42.24
C GLY A 272 -27.93 3.05 41.60
N GLY A 273 -27.36 1.91 42.00
CA GLY A 273 -27.81 0.54 41.73
C GLY A 273 -29.08 0.34 40.91
N GLY A 274 -28.91 -0.19 39.70
CA GLY A 274 -29.91 -1.05 39.10
C GLY A 274 -29.70 -1.34 37.63
N GLY A 275 -29.02 -2.45 37.32
CA GLY A 275 -29.23 -3.23 36.10
C GLY A 275 -28.91 -2.51 34.78
N TRP A 276 -27.75 -2.87 34.21
CA TRP A 276 -27.31 -2.57 32.84
C TRP A 276 -28.45 -2.38 31.82
N VAL A 277 -28.73 -1.12 31.52
CA VAL A 277 -29.36 -0.69 30.26
C VAL A 277 -28.35 0.14 29.49
N LEU A 278 -27.89 -0.44 28.38
CA LEU A 278 -27.03 0.18 27.39
C LEU A 278 -27.85 1.23 26.62
N SER A 279 -27.97 2.45 27.14
CA SER A 279 -28.36 3.60 26.33
C SER A 279 -27.93 4.93 26.95
N GLU A 280 -27.39 5.78 26.06
CA GLU A 280 -27.34 7.24 26.15
C GLU A 280 -26.26 7.87 27.04
N GLN A 281 -25.11 8.15 26.41
CA GLN A 281 -24.76 9.51 25.95
C GLN A 281 -23.22 9.67 25.93
N LEU A 282 -22.54 8.91 25.07
CA LEU A 282 -21.23 9.34 24.58
C LEU A 282 -21.47 10.66 23.81
N GLY A 283 -20.72 11.70 24.15
CA GLY A 283 -20.84 13.01 23.49
C GLY A 283 -20.79 12.87 21.97
N GLY A 284 -21.56 13.71 21.26
CA GLY A 284 -21.87 13.58 19.83
C GLY A 284 -20.71 13.62 18.81
N GLY A 285 -19.46 13.46 19.25
CA GLY A 285 -18.26 13.34 18.42
C GLY A 285 -17.56 11.97 18.48
N ALA A 286 -18.06 11.00 19.26
CA ALA A 286 -17.49 9.65 19.28
C ALA A 286 -18.01 8.85 18.08
N GLY A 287 -17.13 8.56 17.12
CA GLY A 287 -17.44 7.79 15.91
C GLY A 287 -18.15 6.46 16.20
N THR A 288 -19.12 6.11 15.35
CA THR A 288 -19.90 4.87 15.49
C THR A 288 -19.01 3.66 15.24
N VAL A 289 -18.88 2.79 16.24
CA VAL A 289 -18.21 1.48 16.08
C VAL A 289 -19.17 0.57 15.32
N HIS A 290 -18.85 0.20 14.08
CA HIS A 290 -19.57 -0.85 13.39
C HIS A 290 -19.28 -2.18 14.09
N ARG A 291 -20.30 -2.79 14.69
CA ARG A 291 -20.24 -4.17 15.15
C ARG A 291 -20.17 -5.07 13.92
N MET A 292 -19.10 -5.85 13.82
CA MET A 292 -18.98 -6.91 12.82
C MET A 292 -20.11 -7.91 13.06
N GLU A 293 -21.04 -8.00 12.12
CA GLU A 293 -22.17 -8.92 12.16
C GLU A 293 -21.61 -10.32 11.86
N GLU A 294 -21.54 -11.15 12.91
CA GLU A 294 -21.23 -12.58 12.80
C GLU A 294 -22.47 -13.27 12.22
N ASP A 295 -22.40 -13.65 10.95
CA ASP A 295 -23.46 -14.43 10.26
C ASP A 295 -23.49 -15.86 10.82
N GLU A 296 -24.34 -16.07 11.83
CA GLU A 296 -24.76 -17.39 12.30
C GLU A 296 -25.74 -18.02 11.29
N GLY A 297 -25.19 -18.47 10.16
CA GLY A 297 -25.92 -19.23 9.14
C GLY A 297 -25.84 -20.75 9.37
N GLU A 298 -26.52 -21.25 10.40
CA GLU A 298 -26.71 -22.68 10.66
C GLU A 298 -27.64 -23.30 9.59
N GLN A 299 -27.08 -23.83 8.49
CA GLN A 299 -27.84 -24.60 7.50
C GLN A 299 -27.85 -26.09 7.85
N VAL A 300 -29.00 -26.48 8.39
CA VAL A 300 -29.42 -27.85 8.71
C VAL A 300 -29.75 -28.61 7.42
N ASN A 301 -29.26 -29.86 7.35
CA ASN A 301 -29.58 -30.88 6.34
C ASN A 301 -31.09 -31.03 6.08
N GLY A 302 -31.51 -30.88 4.82
CA GLY A 302 -32.88 -31.14 4.36
C GLY A 302 -32.96 -32.29 3.36
N GLN A 303 -33.28 -33.49 3.88
CA GLN A 303 -33.64 -34.71 3.14
C GLN A 303 -35.18 -34.87 3.13
N GLU A 304 -35.74 -35.35 2.00
CA GLU A 304 -37.14 -35.79 1.75
C GLU A 304 -38.21 -34.68 1.79
N GLY A 305 -39.16 -34.55 0.86
CA GLY A 305 -39.73 -35.45 -0.15
C GLY A 305 -41.23 -35.13 -0.20
N GLY A 306 -41.81 -34.80 -1.36
CA GLY A 306 -43.25 -34.48 -1.41
C GLY A 306 -43.75 -33.78 -2.67
N ASP A 307 -43.88 -34.55 -3.74
CA ASP A 307 -45.01 -34.63 -4.68
C ASP A 307 -45.76 -33.38 -5.23
N ASN A 308 -46.04 -33.50 -6.53
CA ASN A 308 -47.05 -32.80 -7.33
C ASN A 308 -46.76 -31.37 -7.85
N ASN A 309 -46.13 -31.31 -9.03
CA ASN A 309 -46.86 -30.66 -10.13
C ASN A 309 -46.60 -31.26 -11.52
N LYS A 310 -47.71 -31.58 -12.17
CA LYS A 310 -47.87 -32.44 -13.35
C LYS A 310 -47.70 -31.61 -14.62
N ARG A 311 -46.65 -31.86 -15.42
CA ARG A 311 -46.59 -31.42 -16.83
C ARG A 311 -47.34 -32.43 -17.71
N PRO A 312 -48.31 -32.02 -18.55
CA PRO A 312 -48.77 -32.90 -19.62
C PRO A 312 -47.80 -32.86 -20.80
N LYS A 313 -47.46 -34.04 -21.32
CA LYS A 313 -46.78 -34.29 -22.61
C LYS A 313 -47.77 -35.17 -23.41
N LYS A 314 -48.31 -34.72 -24.54
CA LYS A 314 -47.92 -34.97 -25.94
C LYS A 314 -49.14 -34.51 -26.77
N GLU A 315 -48.97 -33.98 -27.97
CA GLU A 315 -48.65 -34.73 -29.20
C GLU A 315 -47.89 -33.84 -30.19
#